data_AF-A0A2V8CSA6-F1
#
_entry.id   AF-A0A2V8CSA6-F1
#
_cell.length_a   1.000
_cell.length_b   1.000
_cell.length_c   1.000
_cell.angle_alpha   90.00
_cell.angle_beta   90.00
_cell.angle_gamma   90.00
#
_symmetry.space_group_name_H-M   'P 1'
#
loop_
_entity.id
_entity.type
_entity.pdbx_description
1 polymer ?
#
loop_
_entity_poly.entity_id
_entity_poly.type
_entity_poly.pdbx_seq_one_letter_code
_entity_poly.pdbx_strand_id
1 'polypeptide(L)'
;MCRRAAPRTVRRTSGCESCARKRTGCRDVGSRRQARVEQRLVDIVAVLKESILIPLAVKLSPFYSALPHLASELDRMGADGLVLFNRFYQPGIDPVTRAPVPQLRYSDASELLLRLYWIAILAGRVRPSLALSGGAHEPLDAVNAVMAGADVVQLVSALLKDGPGRLTAIRDGFTRWGDEHGFASVGEMRGCVSLSNCHHPEGFERAGYVNVLQSGRFPATPWAGH
;
A
#
# COMPACT_ATOMS: atom_id res chain seq x y z
N MET A 1 -8.26 2.95 90.72
CA MET A 1 -9.48 3.22 89.93
C MET A 1 -9.12 3.38 88.47
N CYS A 2 -9.70 2.52 87.62
CA CYS A 2 -9.99 2.63 86.18
C CYS A 2 -9.26 3.67 85.28
N ARG A 3 -8.84 3.38 84.04
CA ARG A 3 -8.92 2.16 83.19
C ARG A 3 -8.37 2.47 81.77
N ARG A 4 -7.89 1.40 81.11
CA ARG A 4 -7.83 1.11 79.64
C ARG A 4 -6.72 1.78 78.80
N ALA A 5 -6.15 1.17 77.76
CA ALA A 5 -6.01 -0.23 77.32
C ALA A 5 -5.02 -0.23 76.11
N ALA A 6 -4.33 -1.34 75.90
CA ALA A 6 -3.35 -1.66 74.83
C ALA A 6 -4.00 -1.70 73.40
N PRO A 7 -3.32 -1.97 72.24
CA PRO A 7 -2.06 -2.74 72.14
C PRO A 7 -1.02 -2.43 71.01
N ARG A 8 0.22 -2.87 71.30
CA ARG A 8 1.16 -3.70 70.49
C ARG A 8 1.47 -3.28 69.04
N THR A 9 2.69 -2.79 68.76
CA THR A 9 3.88 -3.53 68.25
C THR A 9 3.59 -4.38 67.00
N VAL A 10 4.35 -4.29 65.91
CA VAL A 10 5.58 -5.10 65.75
C VAL A 10 6.58 -4.45 64.77
N ARG A 11 7.85 -4.63 65.15
CA ARG A 11 9.09 -4.25 64.48
C ARG A 11 9.19 -4.74 63.02
N ARG A 12 9.83 -3.91 62.19
CA ARG A 12 10.47 -4.31 60.94
C ARG A 12 11.68 -5.19 61.24
N THR A 13 11.68 -6.43 60.74
CA THR A 13 12.91 -7.13 60.34
C THR A 13 12.63 -8.07 59.17
N SER A 14 13.48 -7.92 58.15
CA SER A 14 13.97 -8.92 57.19
C SER A 14 13.00 -9.72 56.32
N GLY A 15 13.19 -9.56 55.00
CA GLY A 15 13.07 -10.65 54.03
C GLY A 15 11.91 -10.50 53.06
N CYS A 16 12.21 -10.17 51.80
CA CYS A 16 12.09 -11.10 50.67
C CYS A 16 12.03 -10.31 49.35
N GLU A 17 13.17 -10.24 48.67
CA GLU A 17 13.26 -9.90 47.26
C GLU A 17 12.47 -10.91 46.43
N SER A 18 11.28 -10.55 45.94
CA SER A 18 10.68 -11.26 44.80
C SER A 18 9.58 -10.51 44.04
N CYS A 19 9.09 -9.36 44.52
CA CYS A 19 7.96 -8.67 43.88
C CYS A 19 8.38 -7.42 43.08
N ALA A 20 9.39 -7.56 42.21
CA ALA A 20 9.81 -6.49 41.27
C ALA A 20 9.82 -6.92 39.80
N ARG A 21 9.11 -8.01 39.45
CA ARG A 21 8.88 -8.41 38.05
C ARG A 21 7.41 -8.71 37.84
N LYS A 22 6.68 -7.74 37.28
CA LYS A 22 5.51 -7.89 36.38
C LYS A 22 4.78 -6.55 36.23
N ARG A 23 5.44 -5.57 35.60
CA ARG A 23 4.79 -4.38 35.01
C ARG A 23 5.30 -4.09 33.60
N THR A 24 5.48 -5.14 32.81
CA THR A 24 5.74 -5.06 31.36
C THR A 24 4.84 -6.07 30.67
N GLY A 25 3.56 -5.74 30.55
CA GLY A 25 2.58 -6.68 30.03
C GLY A 25 1.22 -6.08 29.75
N CYS A 26 1.15 -4.85 29.23
CA CYS A 26 -0.02 -4.38 28.50
C CYS A 26 0.29 -3.05 27.80
N ARG A 27 0.97 -3.15 26.66
CA ARG A 27 1.02 -2.16 25.57
C ARG A 27 1.87 -2.82 24.50
N ASP A 28 1.35 -2.91 23.27
CA ASP A 28 2.06 -3.37 22.06
C ASP A 28 1.96 -4.86 21.63
N VAL A 29 0.76 -5.43 21.64
CA VAL A 29 0.49 -6.75 21.00
C VAL A 29 0.20 -6.60 19.49
N GLY A 30 -0.24 -5.42 19.05
CA GLY A 30 -0.61 -5.14 17.66
C GLY A 30 0.59 -4.96 16.73
N SER A 31 1.56 -4.10 17.09
CA SER A 31 2.68 -3.79 16.17
C SER A 31 3.66 -4.95 16.04
N ARG A 32 3.85 -5.77 17.09
CA ARG A 32 4.69 -6.99 17.04
C ARG A 32 4.20 -8.05 16.05
N ARG A 33 2.90 -8.13 15.76
CA ARG A 33 2.36 -9.10 14.78
C ARG A 33 2.53 -8.60 13.36
N GLN A 34 2.29 -7.31 13.11
CA GLN A 34 2.46 -6.70 11.78
C GLN A 34 3.94 -6.67 11.38
N ALA A 35 4.83 -6.25 12.27
CA ALA A 35 6.27 -6.31 12.05
C ALA A 35 6.76 -7.73 11.75
N ARG A 36 6.15 -8.77 12.37
CA ARG A 36 6.45 -10.17 12.05
C ARG A 36 6.00 -10.59 10.65
N VAL A 37 4.89 -10.06 10.14
CA VAL A 37 4.42 -10.36 8.78
C VAL A 37 5.32 -9.69 7.75
N GLU A 38 5.64 -8.41 7.96
CA GLU A 38 6.56 -7.66 7.11
C GLU A 38 7.95 -8.32 7.10
N GLN A 39 8.50 -8.66 8.27
CA GLN A 39 9.79 -9.36 8.38
C GLN A 39 9.78 -10.72 7.68
N ARG A 40 8.71 -11.50 7.84
CA ARG A 40 8.60 -12.80 7.16
C ARG A 40 8.69 -12.67 5.63
N LEU A 41 8.13 -11.61 5.06
CA LEU A 41 8.25 -11.35 3.62
C LEU A 41 9.70 -11.06 3.23
N VAL A 42 10.40 -10.24 4.01
CA VAL A 42 11.83 -9.91 3.80
C VAL A 42 12.67 -11.19 3.87
N ASP A 43 12.46 -12.03 4.88
CA ASP A 43 13.20 -13.29 5.05
C ASP A 43 12.97 -14.25 3.87
N ILE A 44 11.73 -14.35 3.37
CA ILE A 44 11.41 -15.18 2.20
C ILE A 44 12.17 -14.67 0.97
N VAL A 45 12.20 -13.36 0.74
CA VAL A 45 12.91 -12.77 -0.40
C VAL A 45 14.42 -13.02 -0.28
N ALA A 46 15.00 -12.88 0.91
CA ALA A 46 16.41 -13.17 1.15
C ALA A 46 16.75 -14.62 0.78
N VAL A 47 16.01 -15.59 1.30
CA VAL A 47 16.22 -17.03 1.02
C VAL A 47 16.04 -17.33 -0.47
N LEU A 48 15.03 -16.74 -1.12
CA LEU A 48 14.81 -16.94 -2.55
C LEU A 48 15.94 -16.34 -3.38
N LYS A 49 16.42 -15.13 -3.08
CA LYS A 49 17.50 -14.47 -3.81
C LYS A 49 18.85 -15.19 -3.65
N GLU A 50 19.06 -15.92 -2.57
CA GLU A 50 20.21 -16.83 -2.42
C GLU A 50 20.05 -18.10 -3.27
N SER A 51 18.82 -18.53 -3.54
CA SER A 51 18.53 -19.83 -4.17
C SER A 51 18.29 -19.74 -5.68
N ILE A 52 17.91 -18.58 -6.21
CA ILE A 52 17.53 -18.40 -7.63
C ILE A 52 18.34 -17.31 -8.30
N LEU A 53 18.73 -17.55 -9.56
CA LEU A 53 19.45 -16.58 -10.39
C LEU A 53 18.52 -15.70 -11.24
N ILE A 54 17.25 -16.09 -11.39
CA ILE A 54 16.28 -15.34 -12.18
C ILE A 54 15.77 -14.10 -11.41
N PRO A 55 15.37 -13.02 -12.12
CA PRO A 55 14.81 -11.84 -11.47
C PRO A 55 13.55 -12.17 -10.65
N LEU A 56 13.43 -11.60 -9.46
CA LEU A 56 12.33 -11.81 -8.53
C LEU A 56 11.49 -10.53 -8.39
N ALA A 57 10.24 -10.61 -8.82
CA ALA A 57 9.25 -9.56 -8.56
C ALA A 57 8.35 -9.93 -7.37
N VAL A 58 8.21 -9.02 -6.41
CA VAL A 58 7.41 -9.22 -5.19
C VAL A 58 6.09 -8.46 -5.30
N LYS A 59 4.96 -9.17 -5.18
CA LYS A 59 3.63 -8.56 -5.23
C LYS A 59 3.15 -8.16 -3.84
N LEU A 60 2.87 -6.87 -3.66
CA LEU A 60 2.54 -6.29 -2.36
C LEU A 60 1.03 -6.09 -2.17
N SER A 61 0.61 -6.07 -0.92
CA SER A 61 -0.73 -5.68 -0.45
C SER A 61 -0.73 -4.18 -0.07
N PRO A 62 -1.86 -3.46 -0.17
CA PRO A 62 -1.93 -2.06 0.25
C PRO A 62 -2.01 -1.88 1.78
N PHE A 63 -2.10 -2.98 2.55
CA PHE A 63 -2.38 -2.95 3.98
C PHE A 63 -1.13 -3.01 4.88
N TYR A 64 0.05 -2.74 4.33
CA TYR A 64 1.28 -2.63 5.13
C TYR A 64 1.35 -1.28 5.84
N SER A 65 1.86 -1.31 7.07
CA SER A 65 1.89 -0.15 7.98
C SER A 65 2.90 0.91 7.53
N ALA A 66 4.06 0.46 7.04
CA ALA A 66 5.14 1.30 6.57
C ALA A 66 5.61 0.82 5.19
N LEU A 67 4.75 0.95 4.18
CA LEU A 67 5.04 0.44 2.83
C LEU A 67 6.38 0.93 2.25
N PRO A 68 6.78 2.22 2.39
CA PRO A 68 8.09 2.67 1.91
C PRO A 68 9.27 1.99 2.62
N HIS A 69 9.14 1.76 3.93
CA HIS A 69 10.16 1.04 4.70
C HIS A 69 10.26 -0.41 4.22
N LEU A 70 9.13 -1.11 4.08
CA LEU A 70 9.11 -2.48 3.55
C LEU A 70 9.71 -2.54 2.14
N ALA A 71 9.36 -1.62 1.25
CA ALA A 71 9.92 -1.56 -0.10
C ALA A 71 11.45 -1.38 -0.09
N SER A 72 11.97 -0.53 0.80
CA SER A 72 13.42 -0.35 1.00
C SER A 72 14.10 -1.61 1.52
N GLU A 73 13.46 -2.35 2.43
CA GLU A 73 14.02 -3.62 2.93
C GLU A 73 14.02 -4.71 1.86
N LEU A 74 12.97 -4.78 1.03
CA LEU A 74 12.91 -5.72 -0.10
C LEU A 74 13.95 -5.39 -1.17
N ASP A 75 14.16 -4.09 -1.44
CA ASP A 75 15.25 -3.61 -2.29
C ASP A 75 16.62 -4.04 -1.73
N ARG A 76 16.85 -3.87 -0.41
CA ARG A 76 18.09 -4.28 0.26
C ARG A 76 18.36 -5.79 0.13
N MET A 77 17.31 -6.62 0.12
CA MET A 77 17.41 -8.06 -0.11
C MET A 77 17.56 -8.45 -1.59
N GLY A 78 17.52 -7.49 -2.52
CA GLY A 78 17.76 -7.72 -3.94
C GLY A 78 16.52 -8.13 -4.73
N ALA A 79 15.32 -7.71 -4.31
CA ALA A 79 14.16 -7.79 -5.19
C ALA A 79 14.42 -7.01 -6.48
N ASP A 80 14.00 -7.55 -7.63
CA ASP A 80 14.22 -6.93 -8.94
C ASP A 80 12.99 -6.13 -9.40
N GLY A 81 11.81 -6.44 -8.85
CA GLY A 81 10.61 -5.64 -9.07
C GLY A 81 9.62 -5.67 -7.90
N LEU A 82 8.80 -4.63 -7.79
CA LEU A 82 7.71 -4.53 -6.83
C LEU A 82 6.39 -4.28 -7.58
N VAL A 83 5.37 -5.06 -7.27
CA VAL A 83 4.06 -4.97 -7.94
C VAL A 83 2.98 -4.49 -6.97
N LEU A 84 2.35 -3.35 -7.29
CA LEU A 84 1.45 -2.59 -6.42
C LEU A 84 0.06 -2.47 -7.07
N PHE A 85 -0.99 -3.15 -6.60
CA PHE A 85 -1.09 -4.08 -5.47
C PHE A 85 -1.85 -5.36 -5.86
N ASN A 86 -1.74 -6.38 -5.01
CA ASN A 86 -2.66 -7.51 -4.97
C ASN A 86 -4.06 -7.09 -4.47
N ARG A 87 -5.09 -7.83 -4.89
CA ARG A 87 -6.46 -7.74 -4.36
C ARG A 87 -6.81 -9.03 -3.64
N PHE A 88 -7.48 -8.91 -2.49
CA PHE A 88 -8.06 -10.06 -1.82
C PHE A 88 -9.42 -10.39 -2.43
N TYR A 89 -9.69 -11.67 -2.61
CA TYR A 89 -11.04 -12.12 -2.90
C TYR A 89 -11.89 -11.96 -1.64
N GLN A 90 -12.88 -11.07 -1.72
CA GLN A 90 -13.83 -10.83 -0.65
C GLN A 90 -15.11 -11.57 -0.99
N PRO A 91 -15.46 -12.65 -0.27
CA PRO A 91 -16.73 -13.32 -0.49
C PRO A 91 -17.87 -12.36 -0.14
N GLY A 92 -18.93 -12.39 -0.93
CA GLY A 92 -20.19 -11.77 -0.54
C GLY A 92 -20.83 -12.57 0.61
N ILE A 93 -21.84 -11.99 1.25
CA ILE A 93 -22.67 -12.69 2.23
C ILE A 93 -24.08 -12.69 1.67
N ASP A 94 -24.68 -13.88 1.54
CA ASP A 94 -26.10 -14.00 1.25
C ASP A 94 -26.89 -13.92 2.56
N PRO A 95 -27.71 -12.88 2.77
CA PRO A 95 -28.46 -12.71 4.02
C PRO A 95 -29.61 -13.73 4.19
N VAL A 96 -30.09 -14.32 3.09
CA VAL A 96 -31.17 -15.31 3.12
C VAL A 96 -30.61 -16.66 3.54
N THR A 97 -29.56 -17.13 2.84
CA THR A 97 -28.94 -18.43 3.16
C THR A 97 -27.93 -18.35 4.32
N ARG A 98 -27.56 -17.13 4.76
CA ARG A 98 -26.57 -16.85 5.81
C ARG A 98 -25.21 -17.48 5.53
N ALA A 99 -24.86 -17.57 4.26
CA ALA A 99 -23.65 -18.23 3.80
C ALA A 99 -22.72 -17.25 3.05
N PRO A 100 -21.40 -17.47 3.10
CA PRO A 100 -20.46 -16.78 2.22
C PRO A 100 -20.67 -17.24 0.78
N VAL A 101 -20.77 -16.28 -0.13
CA VAL A 101 -20.90 -16.52 -1.57
C VAL A 101 -19.58 -16.12 -2.25
N PRO A 102 -18.89 -17.05 -2.94
CA PRO A 102 -17.74 -16.70 -3.75
C PRO A 102 -18.13 -15.64 -4.79
N GLN A 103 -17.43 -14.50 -4.77
CA GLN A 103 -17.62 -13.45 -5.75
C GLN A 103 -16.27 -13.08 -6.37
N LEU A 104 -16.16 -13.29 -7.67
CA LEU A 104 -15.07 -12.74 -8.45
C LEU A 104 -15.44 -11.31 -8.83
N ARG A 105 -14.88 -10.33 -8.10
CA ARG A 105 -14.95 -8.92 -8.52
C ARG A 105 -13.69 -8.59 -9.28
N TYR A 106 -13.82 -8.06 -10.49
CA TYR A 106 -12.71 -7.45 -11.21
C TYR A 106 -12.30 -6.13 -10.55
N SER A 107 -11.11 -5.63 -10.85
CA SER A 107 -10.78 -4.24 -10.49
C SER A 107 -11.61 -3.27 -11.32
N ASP A 108 -11.75 -2.08 -10.78
CA ASP A 108 -12.35 -0.91 -11.44
C ASP A 108 -11.51 0.34 -11.16
N ALA A 109 -11.84 1.44 -11.84
CA ALA A 109 -11.06 2.69 -11.80
C ALA A 109 -10.90 3.30 -10.40
N SER A 110 -11.78 2.98 -9.42
CA SER A 110 -11.68 3.51 -8.06
C SER A 110 -10.38 3.07 -7.35
N GLU A 111 -9.78 1.99 -7.83
CA GLU A 111 -8.57 1.41 -7.28
C GLU A 111 -7.29 2.09 -7.75
N LEU A 112 -7.35 2.90 -8.81
CA LEU A 112 -6.18 3.45 -9.50
C LEU A 112 -5.43 4.49 -8.66
N LEU A 113 -6.15 5.44 -8.05
CA LEU A 113 -5.54 6.60 -7.38
C LEU A 113 -4.59 6.20 -6.24
N LEU A 114 -4.99 5.22 -5.41
CA LEU A 114 -4.14 4.70 -4.34
C LEU A 114 -2.84 4.09 -4.90
N ARG A 115 -2.91 3.44 -6.06
CA ARG A 115 -1.75 2.79 -6.69
C ARG A 115 -0.82 3.82 -7.31
N LEU A 116 -1.36 4.80 -8.03
CA LEU A 116 -0.60 5.92 -8.56
C LEU A 116 0.16 6.65 -7.45
N TYR A 117 -0.52 6.91 -6.33
CA TYR A 117 0.07 7.54 -5.16
C TYR A 117 1.29 6.78 -4.63
N TRP A 118 1.16 5.47 -4.42
CA TRP A 118 2.28 4.66 -3.92
C TRP A 118 3.40 4.48 -4.92
N ILE A 119 3.09 4.38 -6.23
CA ILE A 119 4.09 4.39 -7.29
C ILE A 119 4.88 5.71 -7.23
N ALA A 120 4.21 6.86 -7.16
CA ALA A 120 4.85 8.17 -7.11
C ALA A 120 5.74 8.37 -5.88
N ILE A 121 5.38 7.79 -4.74
CA ILE A 121 6.20 7.82 -3.51
C ILE A 121 7.46 6.96 -3.66
N LEU A 122 7.35 5.78 -4.27
CA LEU A 122 8.45 4.82 -4.36
C LEU A 122 9.40 5.13 -5.51
N ALA A 123 8.91 5.78 -6.57
CA ALA A 123 9.68 6.13 -7.75
C ALA A 123 10.91 6.98 -7.39
N GLY A 124 12.08 6.52 -7.82
CA GLY A 124 13.37 7.15 -7.51
C GLY A 124 13.87 6.95 -6.06
N ARG A 125 13.14 6.21 -5.22
CA ARG A 125 13.56 5.88 -3.84
C ARG A 125 13.96 4.43 -3.65
N VAL A 126 13.58 3.57 -4.58
CA VAL A 126 13.95 2.16 -4.61
C VAL A 126 14.49 1.80 -5.99
N ARG A 127 15.40 0.85 -6.06
CA ARG A 127 16.00 0.34 -7.30
C ARG A 127 15.12 -0.64 -8.10
N PRO A 128 14.28 -1.51 -7.48
CA PRO A 128 13.47 -2.48 -8.22
C PRO A 128 12.49 -1.79 -9.18
N SER A 129 12.20 -2.43 -10.31
CA SER A 129 11.17 -1.94 -11.22
C SER A 129 9.78 -1.92 -10.56
N LEU A 130 9.02 -0.86 -10.77
CA LEU A 130 7.71 -0.66 -10.18
C LEU A 130 6.61 -1.02 -11.19
N ALA A 131 5.72 -1.93 -10.81
CA ALA A 131 4.59 -2.33 -11.63
C ALA A 131 3.26 -1.93 -10.98
N LEU A 132 2.45 -1.15 -11.70
CA LEU A 132 1.08 -0.83 -11.29
C LEU A 132 0.15 -1.98 -11.68
N SER A 133 -0.69 -2.42 -10.73
CA SER A 133 -1.60 -3.55 -10.92
C SER A 133 -2.99 -3.26 -10.37
N GLY A 134 -3.96 -3.12 -11.27
CA GLY A 134 -5.37 -2.90 -10.94
C GLY A 134 -5.77 -1.44 -11.07
N GLY A 135 -7.02 -1.23 -11.48
CA GLY A 135 -7.61 0.09 -11.67
C GLY A 135 -7.27 0.80 -12.98
N ALA A 136 -6.31 0.31 -13.77
CA ALA A 136 -6.06 0.80 -15.12
C ALA A 136 -6.94 0.08 -16.15
N HIS A 137 -7.73 0.87 -16.89
CA HIS A 137 -8.70 0.40 -17.88
C HIS A 137 -8.67 1.20 -19.19
N GLU A 138 -8.12 2.42 -19.17
CA GLU A 138 -8.08 3.34 -20.30
C GLU A 138 -6.64 3.79 -20.64
N PRO A 139 -6.38 4.33 -21.84
CA PRO A 139 -5.06 4.85 -22.22
C PRO A 139 -4.46 5.84 -21.20
N LEU A 140 -5.29 6.75 -20.69
CA LEU A 140 -4.85 7.79 -19.76
C LEU A 140 -4.46 7.21 -18.39
N ASP A 141 -4.99 6.05 -18.00
CA ASP A 141 -4.57 5.37 -16.78
C ASP A 141 -3.13 4.87 -16.89
N ALA A 142 -2.75 4.36 -18.07
CA ALA A 142 -1.38 3.94 -18.35
C ALA A 142 -0.42 5.14 -18.42
N VAL A 143 -0.86 6.24 -19.03
CA VAL A 143 -0.15 7.54 -19.03
C VAL A 143 0.14 7.97 -17.59
N ASN A 144 -0.89 8.07 -16.75
CA ASN A 144 -0.75 8.48 -15.36
C ASN A 144 0.18 7.55 -14.57
N ALA A 145 0.09 6.24 -14.81
CA ALA A 145 0.94 5.26 -14.15
C ALA A 145 2.42 5.43 -14.51
N VAL A 146 2.74 5.61 -15.79
CA VAL A 146 4.12 5.85 -16.25
C VAL A 146 4.62 7.18 -15.70
N MET A 147 3.84 8.26 -15.82
CA MET A 147 4.22 9.57 -15.28
C MET A 147 4.48 9.52 -13.78
N ALA A 148 3.70 8.76 -13.01
CA ALA A 148 3.94 8.55 -11.58
C ALA A 148 5.25 7.79 -11.30
N GLY A 149 5.75 7.01 -12.26
CA GLY A 149 7.01 6.28 -12.16
C GLY A 149 6.89 4.76 -12.27
N ALA A 150 5.77 4.23 -12.78
CA ALA A 150 5.66 2.82 -13.07
C ALA A 150 6.48 2.46 -14.32
N ASP A 151 7.24 1.36 -14.24
CA ASP A 151 7.88 0.72 -15.38
C ASP A 151 6.90 -0.13 -16.18
N VAL A 152 5.90 -0.71 -15.50
CA VAL A 152 4.92 -1.63 -16.08
C VAL A 152 3.52 -1.33 -15.58
N VAL A 153 2.51 -1.45 -16.45
CA VAL A 153 1.09 -1.35 -16.12
C VAL A 153 0.38 -2.65 -16.45
N GLN A 154 -0.25 -3.28 -15.45
CA GLN A 154 -0.97 -4.54 -15.60
C GLN A 154 -2.47 -4.28 -15.81
N LEU A 155 -3.02 -4.79 -16.91
CA LEU A 155 -4.37 -4.49 -17.42
C LEU A 155 -5.35 -5.68 -17.31
N VAL A 156 -5.10 -6.62 -16.41
CA VAL A 156 -5.81 -7.93 -16.34
C VAL A 156 -7.33 -7.76 -16.37
N SER A 157 -7.90 -6.91 -15.50
CA SER A 157 -9.35 -6.71 -15.43
C SER A 157 -9.93 -6.10 -16.70
N ALA A 158 -9.20 -5.22 -17.38
CA ALA A 158 -9.65 -4.63 -18.64
C ALA A 158 -9.68 -5.70 -19.75
N LEU A 159 -8.66 -6.55 -19.82
CA LEU A 159 -8.58 -7.63 -20.80
C LEU A 159 -9.62 -8.73 -20.57
N LEU A 160 -9.91 -9.06 -19.30
CA LEU A 160 -10.96 -10.05 -18.97
C LEU A 160 -12.37 -9.53 -19.27
N LYS A 161 -12.60 -8.22 -19.21
CA LYS A 161 -13.90 -7.59 -19.51
C LYS A 161 -14.09 -7.36 -21.02
N ASP A 162 -13.08 -6.79 -21.65
CA ASP A 162 -13.20 -6.21 -23.01
C ASP A 162 -12.43 -7.02 -24.07
N GLY A 163 -11.79 -8.12 -23.67
CA GLY A 163 -11.01 -9.00 -24.54
C GLY A 163 -9.60 -8.47 -24.85
N PRO A 164 -8.78 -9.25 -25.58
CA PRO A 164 -7.38 -8.93 -25.85
C PRO A 164 -7.19 -7.68 -26.73
N GLY A 165 -8.18 -7.34 -27.58
CA GLY A 165 -8.13 -6.14 -28.43
C GLY A 165 -8.04 -4.83 -27.63
N ARG A 166 -8.48 -4.83 -26.37
CA ARG A 166 -8.36 -3.70 -25.45
C ARG A 166 -6.90 -3.31 -25.19
N LEU A 167 -5.97 -4.28 -25.21
CA LEU A 167 -4.53 -3.99 -25.07
C LEU A 167 -4.03 -3.07 -26.18
N THR A 168 -4.40 -3.37 -27.43
CA THR A 168 -4.04 -2.57 -28.60
C THR A 168 -4.60 -1.16 -28.48
N ALA A 169 -5.88 -1.02 -28.12
CA ALA A 169 -6.51 0.29 -27.95
C ALA A 169 -5.82 1.14 -26.86
N ILE A 170 -5.48 0.54 -25.72
CA ILE A 170 -4.77 1.23 -24.63
C ILE A 170 -3.36 1.64 -25.05
N ARG A 171 -2.61 0.72 -25.69
CA ARG A 171 -1.26 0.99 -26.20
C ARG A 171 -1.26 2.13 -27.20
N ASP A 172 -2.15 2.07 -28.20
CA ASP A 172 -2.19 3.08 -29.28
C ASP A 172 -2.63 4.44 -28.75
N GLY A 173 -3.58 4.46 -27.80
CA GLY A 173 -3.96 5.70 -27.11
C GLY A 173 -2.84 6.27 -26.24
N PHE A 174 -2.08 5.41 -25.55
CA PHE A 174 -0.92 5.82 -24.76
C PHE A 174 0.17 6.44 -25.65
N THR A 175 0.52 5.79 -26.77
CA THR A 175 1.50 6.30 -27.73
C THR A 175 1.05 7.64 -28.31
N ARG A 176 -0.20 7.72 -28.80
CA ARG A 176 -0.75 8.95 -29.36
C ARG A 176 -0.71 10.10 -28.36
N TRP A 177 -1.10 9.86 -27.11
CA TRP A 177 -1.06 10.88 -26.07
C TRP A 177 0.37 11.38 -25.85
N GLY A 178 1.36 10.48 -25.80
CA GLY A 178 2.77 10.84 -25.68
C GLY A 178 3.26 11.73 -26.83
N ASP A 179 2.94 11.36 -28.08
CA ASP A 179 3.30 12.11 -29.27
C ASP A 179 2.66 13.51 -29.28
N GLU A 180 1.37 13.61 -28.94
CA GLU A 180 0.63 14.88 -28.88
C GLU A 180 1.17 15.83 -27.79
N HIS A 181 1.76 15.29 -26.73
CA HIS A 181 2.31 16.06 -25.60
C HIS A 181 3.84 16.23 -25.68
N GLY A 182 4.46 15.79 -26.77
CA GLY A 182 5.88 16.03 -27.07
C GLY A 182 6.87 15.14 -26.34
N PHE A 183 6.45 14.01 -25.77
CA PHE A 183 7.37 13.05 -25.16
C PHE A 183 8.08 12.24 -26.24
N ALA A 184 9.41 12.30 -26.29
CA ALA A 184 10.21 11.55 -27.26
C ALA A 184 10.38 10.06 -26.89
N SER A 185 10.17 9.72 -25.61
CA SER A 185 10.26 8.34 -25.14
C SER A 185 9.48 8.11 -23.84
N VAL A 186 9.16 6.83 -23.57
CA VAL A 186 8.62 6.40 -22.27
C VAL A 186 9.58 6.73 -21.12
N GLY A 187 10.90 6.74 -21.38
CA GLY A 187 11.90 7.06 -20.37
C GLY A 187 11.84 8.52 -19.91
N GLU A 188 11.56 9.44 -20.82
CA GLU A 188 11.36 10.87 -20.50
C GLU A 188 10.09 11.10 -19.68
N MET A 189 9.04 10.36 -20.00
CA MET A 189 7.76 10.42 -19.31
C MET A 189 7.82 9.78 -17.92
N ARG A 190 8.60 8.72 -17.75
CA ARG A 190 8.56 7.89 -16.54
C ARG A 190 9.00 8.68 -15.31
N GLY A 191 8.11 8.77 -14.32
CA GLY A 191 8.41 9.42 -13.05
C GLY A 191 8.49 10.95 -13.13
N CYS A 192 8.03 11.58 -14.23
CA CYS A 192 8.04 13.05 -14.33
C CYS A 192 7.08 13.73 -13.31
N VAL A 193 6.14 12.97 -12.72
CA VAL A 193 5.29 13.43 -11.60
C VAL A 193 5.49 12.60 -10.34
N SER A 194 6.61 11.90 -10.19
CA SER A 194 6.97 11.26 -8.93
C SER A 194 7.15 12.30 -7.81
N LEU A 195 7.09 11.86 -6.55
CA LEU A 195 7.34 12.74 -5.40
C LEU A 195 8.77 13.32 -5.41
N SER A 196 9.71 12.62 -6.04
CA SER A 196 11.10 13.05 -6.20
C SER A 196 11.29 14.14 -7.28
N ASN A 197 10.39 14.21 -8.27
CA ASN A 197 10.52 15.09 -9.43
C ASN A 197 9.44 16.18 -9.52
N CYS A 198 8.39 16.12 -8.70
CA CYS A 198 7.32 17.10 -8.78
C CYS A 198 7.77 18.46 -8.20
N HIS A 199 7.42 19.53 -8.90
CA HIS A 199 7.69 20.91 -8.45
C HIS A 199 6.91 21.29 -7.18
N HIS A 200 5.82 20.56 -6.88
CA HIS A 200 4.87 20.82 -5.80
C HIS A 200 4.61 19.53 -4.99
N PRO A 201 5.54 19.09 -4.13
CA PRO A 201 5.41 17.87 -3.34
C PRO A 201 4.20 17.89 -2.39
N GLU A 202 3.75 19.09 -2.00
CA GLU A 202 2.56 19.29 -1.17
C GLU A 202 1.31 18.60 -1.74
N GLY A 203 1.20 18.43 -3.06
CA GLY A 203 0.09 17.73 -3.71
C GLY A 203 -0.02 16.24 -3.37
N PHE A 204 1.10 15.61 -2.99
CA PHE A 204 1.15 14.23 -2.48
C PHE A 204 1.14 14.17 -0.95
N GLU A 205 1.31 15.30 -0.27
CA GLU A 205 1.28 15.34 1.18
C GLU A 205 -0.13 15.62 1.69
N ARG A 206 -0.27 15.66 3.02
CA ARG A 206 -1.51 16.06 3.68
C ARG A 206 -2.03 17.42 3.19
N ALA A 207 -1.14 18.31 2.75
CA ALA A 207 -1.52 19.59 2.16
C ALA A 207 -2.36 19.42 0.88
N GLY A 208 -2.06 18.44 0.03
CA GLY A 208 -2.85 18.10 -1.16
C GLY A 208 -4.24 17.60 -0.80
N TYR A 209 -4.35 16.76 0.23
CA TYR A 209 -5.64 16.35 0.79
C TYR A 209 -6.47 17.53 1.30
N VAL A 210 -5.84 18.45 2.05
CA VAL A 210 -6.50 19.67 2.55
C VAL A 210 -6.92 20.56 1.38
N ASN A 211 -6.10 20.72 0.34
CA ASN A 211 -6.42 21.48 -0.86
C ASN A 211 -7.62 20.91 -1.60
N VAL A 212 -7.75 19.58 -1.73
CA VAL A 212 -8.93 18.96 -2.35
C VAL A 212 -10.19 19.31 -1.56
N LEU A 213 -10.16 19.17 -0.23
CA LEU A 213 -11.29 19.52 0.63
C LEU A 213 -11.65 21.02 0.58
N GLN A 214 -10.65 21.89 0.52
CA GLN A 214 -10.84 23.34 0.44
C GLN A 214 -11.26 23.82 -0.95
N SER A 215 -10.85 23.11 -2.01
CA SER A 215 -11.16 23.46 -3.41
C SER A 215 -12.61 23.18 -3.81
N GLY A 216 -13.37 22.44 -2.99
CA GLY A 216 -14.78 22.14 -3.26
C GLY A 216 -15.02 21.26 -4.49
N ARG A 217 -13.98 20.61 -5.03
CA ARG A 217 -14.09 19.66 -6.16
C ARG A 217 -14.67 18.33 -5.68
N PHE A 218 -15.95 18.33 -5.35
CA PHE A 218 -16.70 17.11 -5.04
C PHE A 218 -17.20 16.47 -6.33
N PRO A 219 -17.26 15.13 -6.42
CA PRO A 219 -17.97 14.47 -7.50
C PRO A 219 -19.43 14.95 -7.49
N ALA A 220 -20.03 15.07 -8.68
CA ALA A 220 -21.43 15.49 -8.82
C ALA A 220 -22.32 14.66 -7.89
N THR A 221 -23.04 15.32 -6.98
CA THR A 221 -23.91 14.65 -6.02
C THR A 221 -25.08 13.99 -6.77
N PRO A 222 -25.41 12.71 -6.50
CA PRO A 222 -26.54 12.03 -7.14
C PRO A 222 -27.92 12.65 -6.85
N TRP A 223 -27.99 13.65 -5.98
CA TRP A 223 -29.23 14.20 -5.41
C TRP A 223 -29.48 15.65 -5.83
N ALA A 224 -28.67 16.23 -6.72
CA ALA A 224 -28.82 17.61 -7.19
C ALA A 224 -29.92 17.77 -8.27
N GLY A 225 -30.99 16.98 -8.18
CA GLY A 225 -32.06 16.90 -9.18
C GLY A 225 -33.38 16.37 -8.62
N HIS A 226 -33.80 16.86 -7.45
CA HIS A 226 -35.18 16.75 -6.96
C HIS A 226 -35.63 18.09 -6.38
#